data_AF-A0A354BGJ6-F1
#
_entry.id   AF-A0A354BGJ6-F1
#
_cell.length_a   1.000
_cell.length_b   1.000
_cell.length_c   1.000
_cell.angle_alpha   90.00
_cell.angle_beta   90.00
_cell.angle_gamma   90.00
#
_symmetry.space_group_name_H-M   'P 1'
#
loop_
_entity.id
_entity.type
_entity.pdbx_description
1 polymer ?
#
loop_
_entity_poly.entity_id
_entity_poly.type
_entity_poly.pdbx_seq_one_letter_code
_entity_poly.pdbx_strand_id
1 'polypeptide(L)'
;MTFHPLMAGGVDHVLRRTRLALPLLLVSTLLSNASCSVIDGAFSVLKGTFSVAKTGYRVVKKTVKGTIWVVSGAYELTKGATRLVYHIGKFTFEVVQAPLEYPLIRDDIQTIDGLPVKEAIRLGRVKAAPYTVKG
;
A
#
# COMPACT_ATOMS: atom_id res chain seq x y z
N MET A 1 -61.26 -70.45 60.04
CA MET A 1 -59.80 -70.43 59.77
C MET A 1 -59.65 -70.06 58.31
N THR A 2 -59.03 -68.97 57.87
CA THR A 2 -57.97 -68.14 58.44
C THR A 2 -57.96 -66.81 57.67
N PHE A 3 -57.70 -65.71 58.38
CA PHE A 3 -57.46 -64.38 57.83
C PHE A 3 -56.13 -64.35 57.06
N HIS A 4 -56.01 -63.53 56.01
CA HIS A 4 -55.05 -62.41 55.97
C HIS A 4 -55.25 -61.49 54.73
N PRO A 5 -54.95 -60.18 54.84
CA PRO A 5 -55.32 -59.11 53.90
C PRO A 5 -54.10 -58.55 53.12
N LEU A 6 -54.28 -57.42 52.41
CA LEU A 6 -53.30 -56.64 51.63
C LEU A 6 -53.00 -57.21 50.23
N MET A 7 -53.10 -56.46 49.13
CA MET A 7 -52.51 -55.14 48.89
C MET A 7 -53.36 -54.30 47.93
N ALA A 8 -54.04 -53.28 48.46
CA ALA A 8 -54.38 -52.09 47.70
C ALA A 8 -53.15 -51.17 47.72
N GLY A 9 -52.48 -50.98 46.59
CA GLY A 9 -51.30 -50.10 46.55
C GLY A 9 -50.41 -50.31 45.35
N GLY A 10 -50.94 -50.21 44.13
CA GLY A 10 -50.13 -50.42 42.93
C GLY A 10 -50.43 -49.50 41.75
N VAL A 11 -51.50 -48.71 41.79
CA VAL A 11 -51.95 -47.91 40.63
C VAL A 11 -51.61 -46.42 40.78
N ASP A 12 -51.47 -45.92 42.00
CA ASP A 12 -51.24 -44.48 42.26
C ASP A 12 -49.76 -44.06 42.12
N HIS A 13 -48.80 -44.97 42.30
CA HIS A 13 -47.38 -44.67 42.16
C HIS A 13 -46.88 -44.66 40.70
N VAL A 14 -47.51 -45.45 39.82
CA VAL A 14 -47.15 -45.51 38.39
C VAL A 14 -47.71 -44.31 37.63
N LEU A 15 -48.94 -43.88 37.96
CA LEU A 15 -49.59 -42.71 37.35
C LEU A 15 -48.95 -41.37 37.78
N ARG A 16 -48.43 -41.28 39.01
CA ARG A 16 -47.72 -40.08 39.51
C ARG A 16 -46.33 -39.90 38.88
N ARG A 17 -45.63 -41.01 38.60
CA ARG A 17 -44.29 -41.00 37.99
C ARG A 17 -44.34 -40.69 36.49
N THR A 18 -45.37 -41.15 35.78
CA THR A 18 -45.60 -40.82 34.35
C THR A 18 -46.16 -39.41 34.15
N ARG A 19 -47.00 -38.89 35.05
CA ARG A 19 -47.52 -37.50 34.99
C ARG A 19 -46.46 -36.41 35.19
N LEU A 20 -45.35 -36.70 35.86
CA LEU A 20 -44.22 -35.77 36.04
C LEU A 20 -43.08 -36.00 35.04
N ALA A 21 -42.90 -37.22 34.54
CA ALA A 21 -41.86 -37.54 33.55
C ALA A 21 -42.13 -36.94 32.16
N LEU A 22 -43.38 -36.92 31.72
CA LEU A 22 -43.77 -36.34 30.43
C LEU A 22 -43.52 -34.81 30.37
N PRO A 23 -43.95 -34.00 31.36
CA PRO A 23 -43.62 -32.58 31.38
C PRO A 23 -42.12 -32.31 31.60
N LEU A 24 -41.40 -33.14 32.37
CA LEU A 24 -39.94 -33.00 32.50
C LEU A 24 -39.20 -33.24 31.16
N LEU A 25 -39.59 -34.25 30.38
CA LEU A 25 -39.02 -34.52 29.05
C LEU A 25 -39.37 -33.42 28.03
N LEU A 26 -40.58 -32.88 28.08
CA LEU A 26 -40.98 -31.73 27.26
C LEU A 26 -40.21 -30.46 27.62
N VAL A 27 -39.98 -30.21 28.92
CA VAL A 27 -39.15 -29.08 29.37
C VAL A 27 -37.69 -29.26 28.95
N SER A 28 -37.12 -30.47 29.06
CA SER A 28 -35.76 -30.76 28.59
C SER A 28 -35.59 -30.58 27.08
N THR A 29 -36.57 -30.99 26.27
CA THR A 29 -36.52 -30.83 24.80
C THR A 29 -36.74 -29.38 24.37
N LEU A 30 -37.64 -28.63 25.02
CA LEU A 30 -37.81 -27.19 24.79
C LEU A 30 -36.56 -26.38 25.17
N LEU A 31 -35.92 -26.71 26.30
CA LEU A 31 -34.70 -26.05 26.74
C LEU A 31 -33.52 -26.37 25.82
N SER A 32 -33.44 -27.60 25.28
CA SER A 32 -32.43 -27.99 24.28
C SER A 32 -32.63 -27.29 22.94
N ASN A 33 -33.87 -27.18 22.44
CA ASN A 33 -34.18 -26.51 21.18
C ASN A 33 -33.92 -24.99 21.26
N ALA A 34 -34.26 -24.37 22.38
CA ALA A 34 -33.93 -22.96 22.64
C ALA A 34 -32.39 -22.74 22.68
N SER A 35 -31.65 -23.67 23.28
CA SER A 35 -30.18 -23.60 23.35
C SER A 35 -29.52 -23.74 21.97
N CYS A 36 -30.00 -24.65 21.11
CA CYS A 36 -29.47 -24.81 19.76
C CYS A 36 -29.69 -23.55 18.90
N SER A 37 -30.85 -22.90 19.00
CA SER A 37 -31.13 -21.68 18.25
C SER A 37 -30.21 -20.51 18.65
N VAL A 38 -29.90 -20.38 19.94
CA VAL A 38 -28.96 -19.35 20.44
C VAL A 38 -27.53 -19.62 19.95
N ILE A 39 -27.10 -20.88 19.92
CA ILE A 39 -25.77 -21.29 19.45
C ILE A 39 -25.62 -21.04 17.93
N ASP A 40 -26.64 -21.36 17.13
CA ASP A 40 -26.65 -21.08 15.69
C ASP A 40 -26.62 -19.57 15.39
N GLY A 41 -27.38 -18.78 16.16
CA GLY A 41 -27.34 -17.33 16.09
C GLY A 41 -25.94 -16.78 16.37
N ALA A 42 -25.29 -17.25 17.44
CA ALA A 42 -23.93 -16.85 17.81
C ALA A 42 -22.90 -17.23 16.74
N PHE A 43 -23.01 -18.42 16.15
CA PHE A 43 -22.10 -18.87 15.09
C PHE A 43 -22.26 -18.06 13.79
N SER A 44 -23.49 -17.67 13.44
CA SER A 44 -23.77 -16.80 12.30
C SER A 44 -23.15 -15.40 12.48
N VAL A 45 -23.30 -14.81 13.67
CA VAL A 45 -22.66 -13.52 14.02
C VAL A 45 -21.13 -13.63 13.95
N LEU A 46 -20.55 -14.71 14.48
CA LEU A 46 -19.10 -14.94 14.43
C LEU A 46 -18.58 -15.05 12.99
N LYS A 47 -19.29 -15.76 12.11
CA LYS A 47 -18.98 -15.83 10.68
C LYS A 47 -19.06 -14.47 10.00
N GLY A 48 -20.09 -13.69 10.31
CA GLY A 48 -20.25 -12.32 9.82
C GLY A 48 -19.04 -11.45 10.18
N THR A 49 -18.66 -11.43 11.45
CA THR A 49 -17.52 -10.65 11.96
C THR A 49 -16.20 -11.09 11.33
N PHE A 50 -15.95 -12.40 11.19
CA PHE A 50 -14.75 -12.91 10.53
C PHE A 50 -14.67 -12.50 9.06
N SER A 51 -15.80 -12.52 8.34
CA SER A 51 -15.88 -12.09 6.94
C SER A 51 -15.56 -10.59 6.77
N VAL A 52 -16.10 -9.76 7.67
CA VAL A 52 -15.81 -8.31 7.68
C VAL A 52 -14.32 -8.06 7.98
N ALA A 53 -13.75 -8.72 9.00
CA ALA A 53 -12.34 -8.60 9.33
C ALA A 53 -11.43 -9.03 8.16
N LYS A 54 -11.74 -10.16 7.50
CA LYS A 54 -11.00 -10.64 6.32
C LYS A 54 -11.08 -9.65 5.16
N THR A 55 -12.24 -9.02 4.96
CA THR A 55 -12.44 -8.00 3.93
C THR A 55 -11.61 -6.75 4.24
N GLY A 56 -11.66 -6.26 5.48
CA GLY A 56 -10.82 -5.14 5.94
C GLY A 56 -9.34 -5.41 5.72
N TYR A 57 -8.83 -6.58 6.11
CA TYR A 57 -7.44 -6.97 5.88
C TYR A 57 -7.05 -6.97 4.39
N ARG A 58 -7.93 -7.48 3.50
CA ARG A 58 -7.68 -7.46 2.05
C ARG A 58 -7.61 -6.03 1.50
N VAL A 59 -8.47 -5.13 1.97
CA VAL A 59 -8.45 -3.72 1.57
C VAL A 59 -7.16 -3.07 2.02
N VAL A 60 -6.80 -3.17 3.31
CA VAL A 60 -5.56 -2.61 3.84
C VAL A 60 -4.34 -3.13 3.09
N LYS A 61 -4.27 -4.44 2.84
CA LYS A 61 -3.17 -5.06 2.08
C LYS A 61 -3.06 -4.50 0.65
N LYS A 62 -4.18 -4.24 -0.02
CA LYS A 62 -4.19 -3.62 -1.35
C LYS A 62 -3.76 -2.17 -1.28
N THR A 63 -4.23 -1.40 -0.30
CA THR A 63 -3.85 -0.01 -0.08
C THR A 63 -2.36 0.14 0.14
N VAL A 64 -1.76 -0.64 1.05
CA VAL A 64 -0.32 -0.60 1.33
C VAL A 64 0.50 -0.90 0.07
N LYS A 65 0.10 -1.93 -0.70
CA LYS A 65 0.75 -2.24 -1.98
C LYS A 65 0.62 -1.11 -2.99
N GLY A 66 -0.55 -0.48 -3.07
CA GLY A 66 -0.79 0.68 -3.94
C GLY A 66 0.13 1.84 -3.58
N THR A 67 0.23 2.18 -2.29
CA THR A 67 1.11 3.26 -1.81
C THR A 67 2.57 2.99 -2.15
N ILE A 68 3.06 1.76 -1.90
CA ILE A 68 4.45 1.39 -2.24
C ILE A 68 4.69 1.52 -3.75
N TRP A 69 3.77 1.03 -4.58
CA TRP A 69 3.89 1.13 -6.03
C TRP A 69 3.93 2.58 -6.53
N VAL A 70 3.09 3.46 -5.99
CA VAL A 70 3.09 4.90 -6.33
C VAL A 70 4.42 5.55 -5.95
N VAL A 71 4.93 5.28 -4.75
CA VAL A 71 6.20 5.86 -4.28
C VAL A 71 7.37 5.35 -5.12
N SER A 72 7.43 4.06 -5.41
CA SER A 72 8.46 3.49 -6.29
C SER A 72 8.39 4.07 -7.71
N GLY A 73 7.19 4.23 -8.26
CA GLY A 73 6.99 4.86 -9.57
C GLY A 73 7.46 6.32 -9.59
N ALA A 74 7.09 7.09 -8.57
CA ALA A 74 7.51 8.49 -8.44
C ALA A 74 9.04 8.62 -8.32
N TYR A 75 9.70 7.71 -7.60
CA TYR A 75 11.15 7.70 -7.46
C TYR A 75 11.86 7.45 -8.80
N GLU A 76 11.45 6.41 -9.54
CA GLU A 76 12.06 6.10 -10.85
C GLU A 76 11.85 7.22 -11.87
N LEU A 77 10.66 7.85 -11.88
CA LEU A 77 10.39 9.02 -12.73
C LEU A 77 11.29 10.21 -12.38
N THR A 78 11.42 10.51 -11.08
CA THR A 78 12.27 11.60 -10.60
C THR A 78 13.74 11.36 -10.96
N LYS A 79 14.22 10.12 -10.77
CA LYS A 79 15.58 9.73 -11.14
C LYS A 79 15.84 9.91 -12.65
N GLY A 80 14.88 9.53 -13.49
CA GLY A 80 14.95 9.75 -14.94
C GLY A 80 14.99 11.23 -15.32
N ALA A 81 14.12 12.04 -14.73
CA ALA A 81 14.07 13.48 -14.97
C ALA A 81 15.37 14.18 -14.55
N THR A 82 15.88 13.88 -13.35
CA THR A 82 17.14 14.44 -12.86
C THR A 82 18.32 14.05 -13.76
N ARG A 83 18.37 12.81 -14.24
CA ARG A 83 19.41 12.36 -15.18
C ARG A 83 19.37 13.15 -16.48
N LEU A 84 18.17 13.38 -17.03
CA LEU A 84 17.99 14.19 -18.24
C LEU A 84 18.47 15.63 -18.02
N VAL A 85 18.02 16.27 -16.94
CA VAL A 85 18.45 17.64 -16.58
C VAL A 85 19.96 17.72 -16.42
N TYR A 86 20.59 16.73 -15.78
CA TYR A 86 22.04 16.66 -15.64
C TYR A 86 22.75 16.57 -17.00
N HIS A 87 22.27 15.72 -17.91
CA HIS A 87 22.87 15.61 -19.24
C HIS A 87 22.72 16.91 -20.06
N ILE A 88 21.57 17.58 -19.99
CA ILE A 88 21.34 18.87 -20.66
C ILE A 88 22.26 19.94 -20.06
N GLY A 89 22.36 20.02 -18.73
CA GLY A 89 23.23 20.96 -18.05
C GLY A 89 24.71 20.73 -18.35
N LYS A 90 25.15 19.47 -18.31
CA LYS A 90 26.51 19.06 -18.68
C LYS A 90 26.84 19.46 -20.12
N PHE A 91 25.96 19.14 -21.07
CA PHE A 91 26.16 19.51 -22.47
C PHE A 91 26.23 21.03 -22.66
N THR A 92 25.33 21.78 -22.01
CA THR A 92 25.32 23.25 -22.07
C THR A 92 26.62 23.83 -21.52
N PHE A 93 27.11 23.31 -20.40
CA PHE A 93 28.37 23.71 -19.80
C PHE A 93 29.56 23.42 -20.73
N GLU A 94 29.64 22.21 -21.30
CA GLU A 94 30.68 21.83 -22.27
C GLU A 94 30.67 22.75 -23.50
N VAL A 95 29.49 23.06 -24.06
CA VAL A 95 29.36 23.95 -25.23
C VAL A 95 29.81 25.38 -24.91
N VAL A 96 29.45 25.91 -23.74
CA VAL A 96 29.82 27.27 -23.33
C VAL A 96 31.31 27.38 -23.00
N GLN A 97 31.90 26.32 -22.44
CA GLN A 97 33.32 26.29 -22.07
C GLN A 97 34.24 26.00 -23.27
N ALA A 98 33.77 25.25 -24.26
CA ALA A 98 34.57 24.81 -25.43
C ALA A 98 35.37 25.94 -26.13
N PRO A 99 34.82 27.14 -26.41
CA PRO A 99 35.59 28.23 -27.03
C PRO A 99 36.79 28.71 -26.20
N LEU A 100 36.72 28.59 -24.88
CA LEU A 100 37.79 29.00 -23.96
C LEU A 100 38.84 27.91 -23.80
N GLU A 101 38.44 26.64 -23.85
CA GLU A 101 39.33 25.51 -23.57
C GLU A 101 40.05 24.99 -24.82
N TYR A 102 39.42 25.05 -26.00
CA TYR A 102 40.05 24.57 -27.22
C TYR A 102 41.19 25.47 -27.71
N PRO A 103 42.25 24.89 -28.29
CA PRO A 103 43.28 25.68 -28.94
C PRO A 103 42.68 26.55 -30.04
N LEU A 104 43.21 27.76 -30.20
CA LEU A 104 42.79 28.64 -31.29
C LEU A 104 43.26 27.99 -32.61
N ILE A 105 42.39 27.98 -33.62
CA ILE A 105 42.73 27.42 -34.95
C ILE A 105 43.74 28.34 -35.66
N ARG A 106 43.77 29.62 -35.29
CA ARG A 106 44.55 30.69 -35.90
C ARG A 106 45.40 31.39 -34.84
N ASP A 107 46.68 31.08 -34.83
CA ASP A 107 47.67 31.63 -33.88
C ASP A 107 48.27 32.96 -34.36
N ASP A 108 47.96 33.36 -35.59
CA ASP A 108 48.38 34.62 -36.19
C ASP A 108 47.59 35.82 -35.64
N ILE A 109 46.40 35.58 -35.07
CA ILE A 109 45.56 36.62 -34.46
C ILE A 109 46.10 36.96 -33.07
N GLN A 110 46.56 38.20 -32.89
CA GLN A 110 47.07 38.68 -31.59
C GLN A 110 45.97 39.21 -30.69
N THR A 111 45.09 40.04 -31.24
CA THR A 111 44.05 40.72 -30.48
C THR A 111 42.74 40.77 -31.26
N ILE A 112 41.63 40.79 -30.54
CA ILE A 112 40.30 41.07 -31.05
C ILE A 112 39.76 42.18 -30.16
N ASP A 113 39.34 43.28 -30.76
CA ASP A 113 38.82 44.46 -30.05
C ASP A 113 39.81 45.06 -29.04
N GLY A 114 41.12 44.96 -29.33
CA GLY A 114 42.19 45.38 -28.42
C GLY A 114 42.40 44.46 -27.20
N LEU A 115 41.66 43.36 -27.08
CA LEU A 115 41.78 42.36 -26.02
C LEU A 115 42.51 41.11 -26.51
N PRO A 116 43.14 40.34 -25.62
CA PRO A 116 43.58 38.98 -25.94
C PRO A 116 42.42 38.14 -26.47
N VAL A 117 42.68 37.29 -27.47
CA VAL A 117 41.64 36.53 -28.20
C VAL A 117 40.67 35.79 -27.26
N LYS A 118 41.20 35.09 -26.24
CA LYS A 118 40.39 34.35 -25.27
C LYS A 118 39.49 35.25 -24.42
N GLU A 119 39.96 36.45 -24.10
CA GLU A 119 39.20 37.42 -23.32
C GLU A 119 38.08 38.05 -24.15
N ALA A 120 38.34 38.32 -25.43
CA ALA A 120 37.30 38.77 -26.36
C ALA A 120 36.20 37.71 -26.55
N ILE A 121 36.56 36.41 -26.62
CA ILE A 121 35.62 35.28 -26.68
C ILE A 121 34.77 35.22 -25.41
N ARG A 122 35.42 35.33 -24.24
CA ARG A 122 34.74 35.33 -22.94
C ARG A 122 33.70 36.44 -22.81
N LEU A 123 34.00 37.62 -23.38
CA LEU A 123 33.12 38.78 -23.37
C LEU A 123 32.14 38.81 -24.56
N GLY A 124 32.17 37.82 -25.45
CA GLY A 124 31.30 37.76 -26.64
C GLY A 124 31.59 38.82 -27.70
N ARG A 125 32.75 39.50 -27.63
CA ARG A 125 33.14 40.63 -28.51
C ARG A 125 33.81 40.17 -29.82
N VAL A 126 33.31 39.10 -30.43
CA VAL A 126 34.01 38.44 -31.56
C VAL A 126 33.38 38.77 -32.92
N LYS A 127 32.05 38.86 -33.01
CA LYS A 127 31.33 38.85 -34.30
C LYS A 127 31.39 40.16 -35.11
N ALA A 128 31.96 41.24 -34.57
CA ALA A 128 32.04 42.55 -35.25
C ALA A 128 33.23 43.41 -34.78
N ALA A 129 34.24 42.81 -34.15
CA ALA A 129 35.37 43.56 -33.61
C ALA A 129 36.54 43.60 -34.60
N PRO A 130 37.29 44.72 -34.66
CA PRO A 130 38.55 44.76 -35.38
C PRO A 130 39.54 43.76 -34.75
N TYR A 131 40.33 43.08 -35.57
CA TYR A 131 41.34 42.13 -35.12
C TYR A 131 42.71 42.46 -35.71
N THR A 132 43.76 42.16 -34.96
CA THR A 132 45.15 42.38 -35.39
C THR A 132 45.81 41.04 -35.66
N VAL A 133 46.46 40.90 -36.81
CA VAL A 133 47.23 39.71 -37.19
C VAL A 133 48.72 40.03 -37.19
N LYS A 134 49.56 39.01 -36.96
CA LYS A 134 51.01 39.10 -37.19
C LYS A 134 51.28 39.30 -38.68
N GLY A 135 51.88 40.44 -39.03
CA GLY A 135 52.33 40.81 -40.36
C GLY A 135 53.49 41.78 -40.24
#